data_AF-A0A0F9PUD6-F1
#
_entry.id   AF-A0A0F9PUD6-F1
#
_cell.length_a   1.000
_cell.length_b   1.000
_cell.length_c   1.000
_cell.angle_alpha   90.00
_cell.angle_beta   90.00
_cell.angle_gamma   90.00
#
_symmetry.space_group_name_H-M   'P 1'
#
loop_
_entity.id
_entity.type
_entity.pdbx_description
1 polymer ?
#
loop_
_entity_poly.entity_id
_entity_poly.type
_entity_poly.pdbx_seq_one_letter_code
_entity_poly.pdbx_strand_id
1 'polypeptide(L)'
;MKERIDLLLVERRLVESRTKAQWLIKQGFVLVEGKKILKPSKRIDNILSIQLIKKFPYVGRGGLKLEVALKEFSIDATGKICADVGASVGGFTDCLLKHGARKIYAIDKA
;
A
#
# COMPACT_ATOMS: atom_id res chain seq x y z
N MET A 1 -1.25 22.81 18.66
CA MET A 1 -2.64 22.59 18.19
C MET A 1 -2.79 21.10 17.89
N LYS A 2 -3.95 20.49 18.18
CA LYS A 2 -4.17 19.06 17.90
C LYS A 2 -4.97 18.88 16.62
N GLU A 3 -4.39 18.18 15.64
CA GLU A 3 -5.06 17.86 14.37
C GLU A 3 -5.12 16.34 14.16
N ARG A 4 -6.03 15.89 13.29
CA ARG A 4 -6.16 14.48 12.92
C ARG A 4 -4.93 14.02 12.13
N ILE A 5 -4.42 12.85 12.49
CA ILE A 5 -3.25 12.27 11.82
C ILE A 5 -3.46 12.03 10.32
N ASP A 6 -4.68 11.72 9.87
CA ASP A 6 -4.97 11.53 8.44
C ASP A 6 -4.87 12.81 7.61
N LEU A 7 -5.12 13.97 8.22
CA LEU A 7 -4.93 15.28 7.60
C LEU A 7 -3.46 15.71 7.67
N LEU A 8 -2.82 15.55 8.84
CA LEU A 8 -1.42 15.90 9.03
C LEU A 8 -0.47 15.19 8.07
N LEU A 9 -0.74 13.92 7.72
CA LEU A 9 0.06 13.19 6.73
C LEU A 9 0.04 13.84 5.34
N VAL A 10 -1.09 14.43 4.95
CA VAL A 10 -1.25 15.11 3.66
C VAL A 10 -0.69 16.53 3.73
N GLU A 11 -1.02 17.28 4.79
CA GLU A 11 -0.53 18.65 5.01
C GLU A 11 1.00 18.72 5.06
N ARG A 12 1.63 17.73 5.72
CA ARG A 12 3.10 17.60 5.77
C ARG A 12 3.70 16.96 4.51
N ARG A 13 2.91 16.71 3.46
CA ARG A 13 3.33 16.09 2.19
C ARG A 13 4.01 14.73 2.35
N LEU A 14 3.70 14.00 3.43
CA LEU A 14 4.18 12.63 3.64
C LEU A 14 3.40 11.64 2.79
N VAL A 15 2.15 11.95 2.46
CA VAL A 15 1.25 11.12 1.65
C VAL A 15 0.47 12.00 0.67
N GLU A 16 0.26 11.50 -0.55
CA GLU A 16 -0.36 12.24 -1.66
C GLU A 16 -1.86 12.49 -1.50
N SER A 17 -2.57 11.67 -0.70
CA SER A 17 -4.01 11.81 -0.54
C SER A 17 -4.47 11.34 0.83
N ARG A 18 -5.60 11.89 1.28
CA ARG A 18 -6.23 11.52 2.56
C ARG A 18 -6.65 10.05 2.57
N THR A 19 -7.13 9.52 1.44
CA THR A 19 -7.52 8.12 1.31
C THR A 19 -6.32 7.19 1.53
N LYS A 20 -5.17 7.50 0.91
CA LYS A 20 -3.91 6.76 1.09
C LYS A 20 -3.41 6.88 2.54
N ALA A 21 -3.50 8.06 3.15
CA ALA A 21 -3.13 8.29 4.55
C ALA A 21 -3.96 7.43 5.52
N GLN A 22 -5.29 7.46 5.40
CA GLN A 22 -6.19 6.64 6.23
C GLN A 22 -5.89 5.15 6.10
N TRP A 23 -5.59 4.72 4.88
CA TRP A 23 -5.27 3.33 4.61
C TRP A 23 -3.92 2.93 5.24
N LEU A 24 -2.85 3.72 5.05
CA LEU A 24 -1.53 3.47 5.67
C LEU A 24 -1.64 3.38 7.20
N ILE A 25 -2.44 4.25 7.81
CA ILE A 25 -2.72 4.23 9.25
C ILE A 25 -3.39 2.92 9.65
N LYS A 26 -4.47 2.52 8.98
CA LYS A 26 -5.18 1.27 9.30
C LYS A 26 -4.31 0.03 9.16
N GLN A 27 -3.32 0.06 8.26
CA GLN A 27 -2.39 -1.05 8.06
C GLN A 27 -1.17 -0.99 9.01
N GLY A 28 -1.08 0.04 9.87
CA GLY A 28 0.02 0.18 10.83
C GLY A 28 1.34 0.63 10.21
N PHE A 29 1.31 1.27 9.04
CA PHE A 29 2.48 1.86 8.38
C PHE A 29 2.80 3.28 8.86
N VAL A 30 2.08 3.79 9.86
CA VAL A 30 2.29 5.13 10.40
C VAL A 30 2.68 5.05 11.87
N LEU A 31 3.86 5.60 12.16
CA LEU A 31 4.42 5.71 13.51
C LEU A 31 4.36 7.17 13.95
N VAL A 32 3.93 7.39 15.20
CA VAL A 32 4.04 8.68 15.88
C VAL A 32 4.85 8.46 17.14
N GLU A 33 5.98 9.17 17.29
CA GLU A 33 6.93 8.95 18.40
C GLU A 33 7.29 7.46 18.57
N GLY A 34 7.56 6.77 17.45
CA GLY A 34 7.89 5.34 17.43
C GLY A 34 6.72 4.37 17.69
N LYS A 35 5.48 4.86 17.93
CA LYS A 35 4.31 4.02 18.19
C LYS A 35 3.37 3.94 17.00
N LYS A 36 2.94 2.73 16.64
CA LYS A 36 1.95 2.51 15.57
C LYS A 36 0.61 3.16 15.91
N ILE A 37 0.07 3.94 14.98
CA ILE A 37 -1.28 4.47 15.06
C ILE A 37 -2.16 3.70 14.07
N LEU A 38 -3.30 3.19 14.55
CA LEU A 38 -4.26 2.42 13.74
C LEU A 38 -5.60 3.14 13.51
N LYS A 39 -5.83 4.26 14.20
CA LYS A 39 -7.08 5.05 14.11
C LYS A 39 -6.83 6.35 13.31
N PRO A 40 -7.33 6.49 12.07
CA PRO A 40 -7.07 7.66 11.24
C PRO A 40 -7.60 8.98 11.80
N SER A 41 -8.69 8.93 12.57
CA SER A 41 -9.28 10.09 13.22
C SER A 41 -8.59 10.49 14.53
N LYS A 42 -7.52 9.80 14.94
CA LYS A 42 -6.79 10.14 16.16
C LYS A 42 -6.19 11.54 16.02
N ARG A 43 -6.53 12.43 16.96
CA ARG A 43 -5.92 13.76 17.04
C ARG A 43 -4.58 13.67 17.80
N ILE A 44 -3.53 14.23 17.22
CA ILE A 44 -2.18 14.27 17.79
C ILE A 44 -1.66 15.71 17.76
N ASP A 45 -0.64 16.02 18.56
CA ASP A 45 -0.03 17.34 18.50
C ASP A 45 0.75 17.50 17.19
N ASN A 46 0.59 18.65 16.53
CA ASN A 46 1.24 18.99 15.28
C ASN A 46 2.76 19.14 15.40
N ILE A 47 3.34 19.08 16.60
CA ILE A 47 4.80 19.05 16.80
C ILE A 47 5.39 17.63 16.81
N LEU A 48 4.55 16.60 16.97
CA LEU A 48 5.06 15.22 17.10
C LEU A 48 5.69 14.73 15.79
N SER A 49 6.73 13.92 15.94
CA SER A 49 7.40 13.24 14.84
C SER A 49 6.50 12.15 14.25
N ILE A 50 6.32 12.19 12.94
CA ILE A 50 5.53 11.22 12.18
C ILE A 50 6.46 10.53 11.19
N GLN A 51 6.47 9.20 11.21
CA GLN A 51 7.28 8.39 10.30
C GLN A 51 6.39 7.42 9.54
N LEU A 52 6.62 7.32 8.23
CA LEU A 52 6.03 6.28 7.39
C LEU A 52 6.97 5.09 7.34
N ILE A 53 6.43 3.92 7.67
CA ILE A 53 7.10 2.66 7.41
C ILE A 53 7.09 2.47 5.89
N LYS A 54 8.27 2.58 5.25
CA LYS A 54 8.44 2.56 3.78
C LYS A 54 7.95 1.28 3.07
N LYS A 55 7.64 0.21 3.81
CA LYS A 55 7.44 -1.12 3.23
C LYS A 55 5.96 -1.44 3.04
N PHE A 56 5.28 -0.74 2.14
CA PHE A 56 4.17 -1.41 1.49
C PHE A 56 4.71 -2.16 0.27
N PRO A 57 4.56 -3.49 0.20
CA PRO A 57 5.28 -4.28 -0.79
C PRO A 57 4.78 -4.07 -2.21
N TYR A 58 3.59 -3.49 -2.41
CA TYR A 58 2.96 -3.36 -3.74
C TYR A 58 2.37 -1.98 -4.00
N VAL A 59 2.18 -1.55 -5.24
CA VAL A 59 1.55 -0.24 -5.55
C VAL A 59 0.07 -0.16 -5.14
N GLY A 60 -0.58 -1.29 -4.88
CA GLY A 60 -1.98 -1.35 -4.44
C GLY A 60 -2.28 -2.56 -3.56
N ARG A 61 -3.39 -2.48 -2.82
CA ARG A 61 -3.86 -3.55 -1.90
C ARG A 61 -4.05 -4.90 -2.58
N GLY A 62 -4.32 -4.89 -3.88
CA GLY A 62 -4.44 -6.10 -4.67
C GLY A 62 -3.21 -6.99 -4.54
N GLY A 63 -2.00 -6.41 -4.53
CA GLY A 63 -0.77 -7.21 -4.50
C GLY A 63 -0.68 -8.14 -3.30
N LEU A 64 -1.14 -7.72 -2.11
CA LEU A 64 -1.20 -8.59 -0.94
C LEU A 64 -2.15 -9.79 -1.12
N LYS A 65 -3.26 -9.59 -1.83
CA LYS A 65 -4.21 -10.68 -2.11
C LYS A 65 -3.57 -11.72 -3.03
N LEU A 66 -2.91 -11.26 -4.09
CA LEU A 66 -2.26 -12.15 -5.03
C LEU A 66 -1.05 -12.84 -4.41
N GLU A 67 -0.25 -12.16 -3.59
CA GLU A 67 0.88 -12.76 -2.87
C GLU A 67 0.43 -13.94 -2.00
N VAL A 68 -0.67 -13.78 -1.24
CA VAL A 68 -1.26 -14.88 -0.47
C VAL A 68 -1.69 -16.01 -1.41
N ALA A 69 -2.37 -15.70 -2.53
CA ALA A 69 -2.80 -16.73 -3.47
C ALA A 69 -1.63 -17.49 -4.11
N LEU A 70 -0.56 -16.81 -4.54
CA LEU A 70 0.63 -17.44 -5.10
C LEU A 70 1.25 -18.42 -4.11
N LYS A 71 1.31 -18.03 -2.82
CA LYS A 71 1.84 -18.88 -1.75
C LYS A 71 0.93 -20.07 -1.44
N GLU A 72 -0.34 -19.83 -1.13
CA GLU A 72 -1.27 -20.88 -0.71
C GLU A 72 -1.53 -21.91 -1.81
N PHE A 73 -1.55 -21.47 -3.08
CA PHE A 73 -1.72 -22.37 -4.23
C PHE A 73 -0.41 -22.87 -4.82
N SER A 74 0.74 -22.53 -4.22
CA SER A 74 2.08 -22.93 -4.72
C SER A 74 2.31 -22.59 -6.21
N ILE A 75 1.86 -21.42 -6.64
CA ILE A 75 1.99 -20.94 -8.01
C ILE A 75 3.30 -20.15 -8.14
N ASP A 76 4.23 -20.67 -8.92
CA ASP A 76 5.44 -19.94 -9.31
C ASP A 76 5.17 -19.06 -10.54
N ALA A 77 5.41 -17.75 -10.46
CA ALA A 77 5.26 -16.82 -11.57
C ALA A 77 6.56 -16.65 -12.39
N THR A 78 7.68 -17.21 -11.93
CA THR A 78 9.01 -16.99 -12.51
C THR A 78 9.07 -17.35 -13.99
N GLY A 79 9.52 -16.41 -14.82
CA GLY A 79 9.68 -16.59 -16.26
C GLY A 79 8.37 -16.65 -17.06
N LYS A 80 7.20 -16.64 -16.40
CA LYS A 80 5.91 -16.80 -17.05
C LYS A 80 5.43 -15.51 -17.71
N ILE A 81 4.60 -15.67 -18.74
CA ILE A 81 3.81 -14.60 -19.30
C ILE A 81 2.44 -14.65 -18.63
N CYS A 82 2.03 -13.57 -17.98
CA CYS A 82 0.79 -13.50 -17.19
C CYS A 82 -0.20 -12.50 -17.82
N ALA A 83 -1.48 -12.66 -17.49
CA ALA A 83 -2.52 -11.66 -17.76
C ALA A 83 -3.11 -11.18 -16.43
N ASP A 84 -3.12 -9.87 -16.20
CA ASP A 84 -3.76 -9.21 -15.06
C ASP A 84 -5.04 -8.55 -15.56
N VAL A 85 -6.18 -9.19 -15.32
CA VAL A 85 -7.50 -8.73 -15.79
C VAL A 85 -8.18 -7.92 -14.70
N GLY A 86 -8.45 -6.65 -14.99
CA GLY A 86 -8.88 -5.66 -13.99
C GLY A 86 -7.69 -5.05 -13.24
N ALA A 87 -6.60 -4.74 -13.96
CA ALA A 87 -5.34 -4.30 -13.40
C ALA A 87 -5.44 -3.06 -12.47
N SER A 88 -6.41 -2.17 -12.71
CA SER A 88 -6.69 -0.97 -11.93
C SER A 88 -5.41 -0.15 -11.68
N VAL A 89 -5.06 0.11 -10.42
CA VAL A 89 -3.82 0.81 -10.02
C VAL A 89 -2.55 -0.06 -10.13
N GLY A 90 -2.64 -1.30 -10.60
CA GLY A 90 -1.50 -2.20 -10.88
C GLY A 90 -1.04 -3.08 -9.72
N GLY A 91 -1.88 -3.30 -8.70
CA GLY A 91 -1.48 -4.04 -7.50
C GLY A 91 -1.07 -5.50 -7.78
N PHE A 92 -1.81 -6.20 -8.64
CA PHE A 92 -1.51 -7.60 -9.03
C PHE A 92 -0.32 -7.63 -9.97
N THR A 93 -0.28 -6.76 -10.97
CA THR A 93 0.86 -6.57 -11.87
C THR A 93 2.19 -6.38 -11.11
N ASP A 94 2.25 -5.47 -10.13
CA ASP A 94 3.48 -5.24 -9.34
C ASP A 94 3.85 -6.49 -8.51
N CYS A 95 2.86 -7.21 -7.98
CA CYS A 95 3.09 -8.49 -7.31
C CYS A 95 3.70 -9.54 -8.24
N LEU A 96 3.17 -9.71 -9.45
CA LEU A 96 3.69 -10.66 -10.45
C LEU A 96 5.12 -10.30 -10.89
N LEU A 97 5.41 -9.02 -11.13
CA LEU A 97 6.76 -8.57 -11.48
C LEU A 97 7.76 -8.91 -10.38
N LYS A 98 7.41 -8.64 -9.12
CA LYS A 98 8.26 -8.96 -7.96
C LYS A 98 8.45 -10.46 -7.74
N HIS A 99 7.51 -11.29 -8.22
CA HIS A 99 7.60 -12.75 -8.22
C HIS A 99 8.15 -13.33 -9.53
N GLY A 100 8.84 -12.51 -10.34
CA GLY A 100 9.63 -12.99 -11.48
C GLY A 100 8.87 -13.24 -12.77
N ALA A 101 7.62 -12.79 -12.89
CA ALA A 101 6.91 -12.84 -14.17
C ALA A 101 7.70 -12.09 -15.26
N ARG A 102 7.88 -12.74 -16.41
CA ARG A 102 8.68 -12.19 -17.53
C ARG A 102 7.97 -11.06 -18.25
N LYS A 103 6.66 -11.20 -18.43
CA LYS A 103 5.80 -10.23 -19.13
C LYS A 103 4.39 -10.33 -18.58
N ILE A 104 3.72 -9.19 -18.43
CA ILE A 104 2.35 -9.13 -17.95
C ILE A 104 1.53 -8.31 -18.93
N TYR A 105 0.42 -8.87 -19.39
CA TYR A 105 -0.63 -8.13 -20.08
C TYR A 105 -1.59 -7.56 -19.03
N ALA A 106 -1.44 -6.28 -18.72
CA ALA A 106 -2.36 -5.56 -17.83
C ALA A 106 -3.58 -5.09 -18.64
N ILE A 107 -4.73 -5.70 -18.38
CA ILE A 107 -5.97 -5.48 -19.12
C ILE A 107 -6.93 -4.77 -18.18
N ASP A 108 -7.35 -3.57 -18.55
CA ASP A 108 -8.38 -2.83 -17.83
C ASP A 108 -9.29 -2.11 -18.83
N LYS A 109 -10.46 -1.65 -18.37
CA LYS A 109 -11.32 -0.80 -19.16
C LYS A 109 -10.81 0.65 -19.06
N ALA A 110 -11.03 1.42 -20.13
CA ALA A 110 -10.80 2.86 -20.12
C ALA A 110 -11.74 3.57 -19.13
#